data_AF-A0A8S4F7V2-F1
#
_entry.id   AF-A0A8S4F7V2-F1
#
_cell.length_a   1.000
_cell.length_b   1.000
_cell.length_c   1.000
_cell.angle_alpha   90.00
_cell.angle_beta   90.00
_cell.angle_gamma   90.00
#
_symmetry.space_group_name_H-M   'P 1'
#
loop_
_entity.id
_entity.type
_entity.pdbx_description
1 polymer ?
#
loop_
_entity_poly.entity_id
_entity_poly.type
_entity_poly.pdbx_seq_one_letter_code
_entity_poly.pdbx_strand_id
1 'polypeptide(L)'
;MKELWYYLQHELGAAAAGDAGGERLRDILDEAEERKRSLLSDMEKLPSLDGYQDWREAEAANASDLVQRRLRYLQNPTDCANARKLVCNLNKGCGFGCQMHHLVYCLIFAYATERTLIVNSKGWRYNTKGWDYTFYPLSETCTTTFDDKVHPWPVRRDEDLQKLN
;
A
#
# COMPACT_ATOMS: atom_id res chain seq x y z
N MET A 1 -28.72 -8.23 -12.32
CA MET A 1 -28.44 -9.35 -11.36
C MET A 1 -29.53 -10.41 -11.36
N LYS A 2 -30.81 -10.09 -11.06
CA LYS A 2 -31.91 -11.08 -11.07
C LYS A 2 -32.07 -11.79 -12.43
N GLU A 3 -32.10 -11.03 -13.52
CA GLU A 3 -32.25 -11.59 -14.88
C GLU A 3 -31.09 -12.49 -15.33
N LEU A 4 -29.86 -12.21 -14.88
CA LEU A 4 -28.72 -13.10 -15.14
C LEU A 4 -28.86 -14.40 -14.36
N TRP A 5 -29.30 -14.33 -13.10
CA TRP A 5 -29.56 -15.51 -12.28
C TRP A 5 -30.67 -16.39 -12.85
N TYR A 6 -31.80 -15.81 -13.24
CA TYR A 6 -32.90 -16.57 -13.85
C TYR A 6 -32.48 -17.24 -15.16
N TYR A 7 -31.72 -16.53 -15.99
CA TYR A 7 -31.17 -17.08 -17.22
C TYR A 7 -30.25 -18.29 -16.97
N LEU A 8 -29.27 -18.13 -16.07
CA LEU A 8 -28.35 -19.21 -15.73
C LEU A 8 -29.07 -20.40 -15.12
N GLN A 9 -30.02 -20.17 -14.21
CA GLN A 9 -30.81 -21.23 -13.59
C GLN A 9 -31.63 -22.01 -14.63
N HIS A 10 -32.21 -21.32 -15.60
CA HIS A 10 -32.96 -21.94 -16.70
C HIS A 10 -32.05 -22.79 -17.60
N GLU A 11 -30.99 -22.20 -18.16
CA GLU A 11 -30.13 -22.87 -19.14
C GLU A 11 -29.30 -24.00 -18.52
N LEU A 12 -28.80 -23.83 -17.29
CA LEU A 12 -28.08 -24.89 -16.58
C LEU A 12 -29.02 -26.00 -16.10
N GLY A 13 -30.27 -25.67 -15.76
CA GLY A 13 -31.30 -26.66 -15.44
C GLY A 13 -31.62 -27.56 -16.64
N ALA A 14 -31.77 -26.96 -17.83
CA ALA A 14 -31.95 -27.70 -19.08
C ALA A 14 -30.72 -28.56 -19.42
N ALA A 15 -29.51 -28.01 -19.26
CA ALA A 15 -28.28 -28.76 -19.48
C ALA A 15 -28.14 -29.98 -18.54
N ALA A 16 -28.50 -29.81 -17.26
CA ALA A 16 -28.48 -30.89 -16.28
C ALA A 16 -29.51 -31.99 -16.55
N ALA A 17 -30.63 -31.66 -17.21
CA ALA A 17 -31.64 -32.63 -17.63
C ALA A 17 -31.21 -33.46 -18.87
N GLY A 18 -30.04 -33.16 -19.45
CA GLY A 18 -29.53 -33.83 -20.65
C GLY A 18 -29.94 -33.17 -21.97
N ASP A 19 -30.60 -32.01 -21.92
CA ASP A 19 -31.12 -31.30 -23.10
C ASP A 19 -30.10 -30.38 -23.78
N ALA A 20 -28.86 -30.28 -23.28
CA ALA A 20 -27.83 -29.42 -23.86
C ALA A 20 -26.58 -30.19 -24.34
N GLY A 21 -26.29 -30.09 -25.63
CA GLY A 21 -25.00 -30.50 -26.20
C GLY A 21 -23.88 -29.49 -25.95
N GLY A 22 -22.63 -29.87 -26.24
CA GLY A 22 -21.45 -29.04 -25.97
C GLY A 22 -21.41 -27.70 -26.72
N GLU A 23 -22.09 -27.57 -27.85
CA GLU A 23 -22.25 -26.30 -28.59
C GLU A 23 -23.19 -25.35 -27.83
N ARG A 24 -24.35 -25.83 -27.39
CA ARG A 24 -25.30 -25.04 -26.59
C ARG A 24 -24.69 -24.55 -25.28
N LEU A 25 -23.82 -25.33 -24.64
CA LEU A 25 -23.08 -24.89 -23.46
C LEU A 25 -22.14 -23.71 -23.75
N ARG A 26 -21.57 -23.61 -24.96
CA ARG A 26 -20.75 -22.45 -25.36
C ARG A 26 -21.62 -21.22 -25.57
N ASP A 27 -22.75 -21.36 -26.25
CA ASP A 27 -23.68 -20.25 -26.45
C ASP A 27 -24.18 -19.67 -25.12
N ILE A 28 -24.49 -20.54 -24.15
CA ILE A 28 -24.87 -20.13 -22.79
C ILE A 28 -23.77 -19.33 -22.10
N LEU A 29 -22.51 -19.74 -22.27
CA LEU A 29 -21.35 -19.03 -21.72
C LEU A 29 -21.17 -17.65 -22.37
N ASP A 30 -21.31 -17.57 -23.69
CA ASP A 30 -21.16 -16.32 -24.44
C ASP A 30 -22.25 -15.31 -24.03
N GLU A 31 -23.51 -15.75 -23.95
CA GLU A 31 -24.62 -14.90 -23.48
C GLU A 31 -24.46 -14.48 -22.01
N ALA A 32 -23.97 -15.39 -21.15
CA ALA A 32 -23.68 -15.06 -19.76
C ALA A 32 -22.54 -14.03 -19.66
N GLU A 33 -21.52 -14.13 -20.52
CA GLU A 33 -20.43 -13.16 -20.57
C GLU A 33 -20.93 -11.78 -21.02
N GLU A 34 -21.75 -11.70 -22.07
CA GLU A 34 -22.35 -10.44 -22.52
C GLU A 34 -23.18 -9.77 -21.41
N ARG A 35 -24.04 -10.54 -20.74
CA ARG A 35 -24.82 -10.04 -19.60
C ARG A 35 -23.92 -9.60 -18.45
N LYS A 36 -22.81 -10.30 -18.18
CA LYS A 36 -21.80 -9.88 -17.18
C LYS A 36 -21.14 -8.56 -17.58
N ARG A 37 -20.71 -8.40 -18.83
CA ARG A 37 -20.10 -7.16 -19.34
C ARG A 37 -21.06 -5.98 -19.22
N SER A 38 -22.33 -6.16 -19.57
CA SER A 38 -23.37 -5.13 -19.39
C SER A 38 -23.49 -4.70 -17.93
N LEU A 39 -23.60 -5.66 -17.00
CA LEU A 39 -23.67 -5.34 -15.56
C LEU A 39 -22.40 -4.64 -15.05
N LEU A 40 -21.22 -5.05 -15.50
CA LEU A 40 -19.96 -4.40 -15.13
C LEU A 40 -19.89 -2.97 -15.67
N SER A 41 -20.35 -2.72 -16.89
CA SER A 41 -20.42 -1.37 -17.47
C SER A 41 -21.36 -0.47 -16.67
N ASP A 42 -22.50 -1.00 -16.24
CA ASP A 42 -23.43 -0.24 -15.39
C ASP A 42 -22.79 0.04 -14.02
N MET A 43 -22.14 -0.95 -13.40
CA MET A 43 -21.43 -0.78 -12.13
C MET A 43 -20.31 0.26 -12.20
N GLU A 44 -19.58 0.32 -13.31
CA GLU A 44 -18.54 1.33 -13.53
C GLU A 44 -19.11 2.75 -13.65
N LYS A 45 -20.35 2.90 -14.12
CA LYS A 45 -21.06 4.18 -14.22
C LYS A 45 -21.76 4.60 -12.93
N LEU A 46 -22.09 3.66 -12.03
CA LEU A 46 -22.79 3.99 -10.79
C LEU A 46 -22.11 5.09 -9.96
N PRO A 47 -20.78 5.13 -9.80
CA PRO A 47 -20.11 6.22 -9.10
C PRO A 47 -20.35 7.60 -9.72
N SER A 48 -20.50 7.73 -11.03
CA SER A 48 -20.77 9.05 -11.64
C SER A 48 -22.24 9.45 -11.57
N LEU A 49 -23.14 8.51 -11.30
CA LEU A 49 -24.60 8.73 -11.27
C LEU A 49 -25.16 8.95 -9.86
N ASP A 50 -24.46 8.52 -8.82
CA ASP A 50 -24.93 8.63 -7.43
C ASP A 50 -24.76 10.02 -6.82
N GLY A 51 -24.06 10.94 -7.50
CA GLY A 51 -23.81 12.31 -7.07
C GLY A 51 -22.73 12.44 -5.98
N TYR A 52 -22.05 11.36 -5.61
CA TYR A 52 -21.02 11.35 -4.56
C TYR A 52 -19.60 11.34 -5.10
N GLN A 53 -19.40 11.49 -6.41
CA GLN A 53 -18.06 11.46 -7.02
C GLN A 53 -17.16 12.56 -6.43
N ASP A 54 -17.61 13.80 -6.48
CA ASP A 54 -16.87 14.95 -5.94
C ASP A 54 -16.58 14.77 -4.44
N TRP A 55 -17.54 14.21 -3.69
CA TRP A 55 -17.35 13.92 -2.27
C TRP A 55 -16.29 12.85 -2.04
N ARG A 56 -16.28 11.75 -2.82
CA ARG A 56 -15.27 10.68 -2.71
C ARG A 56 -13.88 11.20 -3.03
N GLU A 57 -13.75 12.02 -4.07
CA GLU A 57 -12.47 12.63 -4.46
C GLU A 57 -11.97 13.58 -3.37
N ALA A 58 -12.85 14.45 -2.85
CA ALA A 58 -12.52 15.37 -1.77
C ALA A 58 -12.14 14.62 -0.48
N GLU A 59 -12.87 13.57 -0.10
CA GLU A 59 -12.58 12.80 1.10
C GLU A 59 -11.28 12.00 0.97
N ALA A 60 -11.02 11.40 -0.19
CA ALA A 60 -9.75 10.72 -0.47
C ALA A 60 -8.57 11.69 -0.41
N ALA A 61 -8.72 12.91 -0.96
CA ALA A 61 -7.71 13.96 -0.85
C ALA A 61 -7.49 14.39 0.60
N ASN A 62 -8.55 14.61 1.37
CA ASN A 62 -8.47 14.98 2.79
C ASN A 62 -7.78 13.91 3.63
N ALA A 63 -8.10 12.63 3.41
CA ALA A 63 -7.46 11.50 4.08
C ALA A 63 -5.98 11.40 3.72
N SER A 64 -5.63 11.57 2.44
CA SER A 64 -4.24 11.62 1.99
C SER A 64 -3.48 12.76 2.66
N ASP A 65 -4.03 13.98 2.65
CA ASP A 65 -3.42 15.16 3.27
C ASP A 65 -3.25 15.02 4.78
N LEU A 66 -4.19 14.37 5.47
CA LEU A 66 -4.05 14.06 6.89
C LEU A 66 -2.85 13.14 7.13
N VAL A 67 -2.73 12.04 6.37
CA VAL A 67 -1.62 11.09 6.51
C VAL A 67 -0.29 11.75 6.16
N GLN A 68 -0.23 12.51 5.06
CA GLN A 68 0.96 13.23 4.63
C GLN A 68 1.43 14.25 5.68
N ARG A 69 0.51 15.01 6.30
CA ARG A 69 0.85 15.93 7.40
C ARG A 69 1.43 15.21 8.60
N ARG A 70 0.86 14.07 8.99
CA ARG A 70 1.37 13.26 10.12
C ARG A 70 2.75 12.68 9.82
N LEU A 71 2.97 12.18 8.61
CA LEU A 71 4.28 11.69 8.18
C LEU A 71 5.33 12.80 8.16
N ARG A 72 4.99 13.99 7.62
CA ARG A 72 5.88 15.15 7.67
C ARG A 72 6.23 15.56 9.09
N TYR A 73 5.25 15.59 9.99
CA TYR A 73 5.50 15.91 11.40
C TYR A 73 6.47 14.91 12.05
N LEU A 74 6.19 13.60 11.89
CA LEU A 74 7.04 12.54 12.43
C LEU A 74 8.47 12.56 11.87
N GLN A 75 8.59 12.83 10.57
CA GLN A 75 9.87 12.81 9.89
C GLN A 75 10.72 14.05 10.17
N ASN A 76 10.14 15.15 10.64
CA ASN A 76 10.86 16.43 10.83
C ASN A 76 10.84 16.88 12.29
N PRO A 77 11.53 16.17 13.20
CA PRO A 77 11.66 16.62 14.59
C PRO A 77 12.45 17.94 14.66
N THR A 78 12.12 18.77 15.65
CA THR A 78 12.83 20.04 15.92
C THR A 78 14.24 19.81 16.44
N ASP A 79 14.45 18.71 17.16
CA ASP A 79 15.75 18.28 17.68
C ASP A 79 16.03 16.85 17.19
N CYS A 80 16.78 16.72 16.09
CA CYS A 80 17.12 15.42 15.53
C CYS A 80 18.09 14.64 16.42
N ALA A 81 18.95 15.30 17.19
CA ALA A 81 19.92 14.60 18.04
C ALA A 81 19.19 13.73 19.06
N ASN A 82 18.18 14.29 19.73
CA ASN A 82 17.40 13.58 20.75
C ASN A 82 16.15 12.85 20.22
N ALA A 83 15.84 12.94 18.92
CA ALA A 83 14.71 12.23 18.34
C ALA A 83 14.87 10.70 18.45
N ARG A 84 13.76 9.99 18.67
CA ARG A 84 13.72 8.53 18.58
C ARG A 84 13.79 8.15 17.10
N LYS A 85 14.78 7.36 16.72
CA LYS A 85 15.05 7.01 15.31
C LYS A 85 14.78 5.53 15.04
N LEU A 86 14.43 5.22 13.80
CA LEU A 86 14.43 3.87 13.24
C LEU A 86 15.30 3.86 12.00
N VAL A 87 16.31 2.99 11.95
CA VAL A 87 17.21 2.88 10.81
C VAL A 87 16.74 1.76 9.88
N CYS A 88 16.54 2.08 8.59
CA CYS A 88 16.19 1.13 7.55
C CYS A 88 17.30 1.04 6.51
N ASN A 89 17.78 -0.17 6.23
CA ASN A 89 18.82 -0.39 5.24
C ASN A 89 18.20 -0.74 3.87
N LEU A 90 18.43 0.11 2.87
CA LEU A 90 17.84 -0.03 1.55
C LEU A 90 18.46 -1.17 0.72
N ASN A 91 19.68 -1.60 1.05
CA ASN A 91 20.49 -2.53 0.26
C ASN A 91 20.12 -4.01 0.44
N LYS A 92 18.82 -4.33 0.39
CA LYS A 92 18.36 -5.72 0.39
C LYS A 92 18.79 -6.46 -0.88
N GLY A 93 19.02 -7.77 -0.75
CA GLY A 93 19.43 -8.68 -1.83
C GLY A 93 18.33 -8.99 -2.86
N CYS A 94 17.68 -7.98 -3.43
CA CYS A 94 16.57 -8.13 -4.38
C CYS A 94 16.46 -6.93 -5.35
N GLY A 95 15.48 -6.95 -6.24
CA GLY A 95 15.23 -5.87 -7.21
C GLY A 95 14.64 -4.58 -6.59
N PHE A 96 14.55 -3.53 -7.40
CA PHE A 96 14.10 -2.19 -7.00
C PHE A 96 12.74 -2.19 -6.29
N GLY A 97 11.72 -2.82 -6.88
CA GLY A 97 10.37 -2.87 -6.28
C GLY A 97 10.35 -3.53 -4.89
N CYS A 98 11.15 -4.58 -4.70
CA CYS A 98 11.31 -5.23 -3.39
C CYS A 98 11.98 -4.31 -2.37
N GLN A 99 13.00 -3.54 -2.79
CA GLN A 99 13.64 -2.54 -1.92
C GLN A 99 12.71 -1.37 -1.57
N MET A 100 11.88 -0.91 -2.51
CA MET A 100 10.89 0.13 -2.25
C MET A 100 9.81 -0.35 -1.27
N HIS A 101 9.28 -1.56 -1.46
CA HIS A 101 8.35 -2.15 -0.49
C HIS A 101 9.00 -2.35 0.89
N HIS A 102 10.29 -2.68 0.96
CA HIS A 102 11.01 -2.74 2.23
C HIS A 102 11.07 -1.37 2.93
N LEU A 103 11.34 -0.30 2.16
CA LEU A 103 11.35 1.07 2.69
C LEU A 103 9.96 1.48 3.20
N VAL A 104 8.89 1.16 2.45
CA VAL A 104 7.50 1.41 2.87
C VAL A 104 7.17 0.63 4.16
N TYR A 105 7.58 -0.63 4.26
CA TYR A 105 7.42 -1.42 5.47
C TYR A 105 8.13 -0.77 6.67
N CYS A 106 9.38 -0.31 6.50
CA CYS A 106 10.09 0.44 7.53
C CYS A 106 9.36 1.72 7.92
N LEU A 107 8.77 2.45 6.97
CA LEU A 107 8.02 3.69 7.22
C LEU A 107 6.75 3.43 8.04
N ILE A 108 6.00 2.37 7.72
CA ILE A 108 4.83 1.96 8.50
C ILE A 108 5.24 1.64 9.94
N PHE A 109 6.35 0.91 10.13
CA PHE A 109 6.84 0.55 11.45
C PHE A 109 7.36 1.77 12.24
N ALA A 110 8.06 2.68 11.56
CA ALA A 110 8.52 3.95 12.12
C ALA A 110 7.34 4.81 12.58
N TYR A 111 6.29 4.91 11.75
CA TYR A 111 5.05 5.59 12.08
C TYR A 111 4.33 4.96 13.29
N ALA A 112 4.17 3.64 13.31
CA ALA A 112 3.51 2.94 14.40
C ALA A 112 4.26 3.02 15.74
N THR A 113 5.58 3.23 15.71
CA THR A 113 6.44 3.29 16.91
C THR A 113 6.86 4.72 17.28
N GLU A 114 6.34 5.72 16.57
CA GLU A 114 6.66 7.15 16.75
C GLU A 114 8.17 7.42 16.69
N ARG A 115 8.82 6.89 15.65
CA ARG A 115 10.25 7.07 15.38
C ARG A 115 10.45 7.72 14.02
N THR A 116 11.37 8.68 13.94
CA THR A 116 11.82 9.23 12.67
C THR A 116 12.60 8.17 11.89
N LEU A 117 12.21 7.93 10.64
CA LEU A 117 12.85 6.97 9.75
C LEU A 117 14.14 7.57 9.16
N ILE A 118 15.25 6.88 9.37
CA ILE A 118 16.56 7.15 8.77
C ILE A 118 16.86 6.08 7.71
N VAL A 119 17.13 6.51 6.47
CA VAL A 119 17.42 5.60 5.36
C VAL A 119 18.91 5.46 5.18
N ASN A 120 19.43 4.25 5.38
CA ASN A 120 20.79 3.91 5.01
C ASN A 120 20.82 3.39 3.57
N SER A 121 21.22 4.26 2.63
CA SER A 121 21.33 3.95 1.20
C SER A 121 22.75 4.03 0.64
N LYS A 122 23.78 4.05 1.51
CA LYS A 122 25.17 4.13 1.03
C LYS A 122 25.51 2.87 0.20
N GLY A 123 26.07 3.05 -1.00
CA GLY A 123 26.41 1.93 -1.88
C GLY A 123 25.20 1.25 -2.51
N TRP A 124 24.08 1.97 -2.65
CA TRP A 124 22.88 1.43 -3.28
C TRP A 124 23.09 1.05 -4.74
N ARG A 125 22.66 -0.16 -5.11
CA ARG A 125 22.97 -0.76 -6.43
C ARG A 125 22.39 0.02 -7.62
N TYR A 126 21.29 0.74 -7.41
CA TYR A 126 20.62 1.52 -8.45
C TYR A 126 21.18 2.94 -8.57
N ASN A 127 21.77 3.46 -7.48
CA ASN A 127 22.53 4.69 -7.49
C ASN A 127 23.51 4.70 -6.32
N THR A 128 24.81 4.60 -6.60
CA THR A 128 25.85 4.49 -5.57
C THR A 128 25.95 5.74 -4.68
N LYS A 129 25.43 6.88 -5.16
CA LYS A 129 25.32 8.13 -4.39
C LYS A 129 24.18 8.09 -3.35
N GLY A 130 23.29 7.09 -3.43
CA GLY A 130 22.21 6.86 -2.48
C GLY A 130 20.85 7.42 -2.93
N TRP A 131 19.89 7.35 -2.01
CA TRP A 131 18.49 7.74 -2.20
C TRP A 131 18.35 9.20 -2.62
N ASP A 132 18.99 10.12 -1.88
CA ASP A 132 18.84 11.58 -2.02
C ASP A 132 19.31 12.13 -3.38
N TYR A 133 20.02 11.34 -4.18
CA TYR A 133 20.43 11.74 -5.54
C TYR A 133 19.34 11.49 -6.59
N THR A 134 18.37 10.64 -6.28
CA THR A 134 17.28 10.28 -7.20
C THR A 134 15.93 10.76 -6.68
N PHE A 135 15.73 10.76 -5.36
CA PHE A 135 14.49 11.16 -4.70
C PHE A 135 14.78 12.24 -3.66
N TYR A 136 13.74 12.97 -3.25
CA TYR A 136 13.86 13.87 -2.11
C TYR A 136 14.16 13.07 -0.82
N PRO A 137 14.94 13.65 0.12
CA PRO A 137 15.17 13.02 1.40
C PRO A 137 13.82 12.85 2.14
N LEU A 138 13.70 11.78 2.92
CA LEU A 138 12.48 11.52 3.70
C LEU A 138 12.29 12.48 4.88
N SER A 139 13.31 13.28 5.20
CA SER A 139 13.30 14.29 6.25
C SER A 139 14.13 15.48 5.80
N GLU A 140 13.65 16.69 6.09
CA GLU A 140 14.36 17.95 5.87
C GLU A 140 15.24 18.31 7.08
N THR A 141 14.87 17.85 8.29
CA THR A 141 15.56 18.23 9.54
C THR A 141 16.37 17.10 10.17
N CYS A 142 16.18 15.86 9.74
CA CYS A 142 16.71 14.68 10.45
C CYS A 142 17.04 13.50 9.53
N THR A 143 18.26 13.50 8.99
CA THR A 143 18.73 12.50 8.01
C THR A 143 19.89 11.63 8.51
N THR A 144 20.37 11.85 9.74
CA THR A 144 21.53 11.16 10.30
C THR A 144 21.23 10.54 11.66
N THR A 145 22.07 9.61 12.09
CA THR A 145 21.97 8.97 13.41
C THR A 145 22.88 9.61 14.46
N PHE A 146 23.60 10.70 14.16
CA PHE A 146 24.53 11.37 15.10
C PHE A 146 25.51 10.45 15.85
N ASP A 147 25.94 9.36 15.21
CA ASP A 147 26.78 8.31 15.83
C ASP A 147 26.15 7.63 17.07
N ASP A 148 24.83 7.73 17.25
CA ASP A 148 24.06 7.01 18.26
C ASP A 148 24.27 5.49 18.14
N LYS A 149 24.26 4.79 19.29
CA LYS A 149 24.23 3.32 19.30
C LYS A 149 22.95 2.80 18.65
N VAL A 150 23.10 2.09 17.53
CA VAL A 150 21.98 1.43 16.83
C VAL A 150 21.84 0.01 17.35
N HIS A 151 20.68 -0.32 17.90
CA HIS A 151 20.35 -1.67 18.40
C HIS A 151 19.48 -2.41 17.38
N PRO A 152 19.74 -3.71 17.11
CA PRO A 152 18.88 -4.51 16.25
C PRO A 152 17.51 -4.73 16.88
N TRP A 153 16.47 -4.79 16.05
CA TRP A 153 15.12 -5.13 16.49
C TRP A 153 14.96 -6.65 16.70
N PRO A 154 14.24 -7.13 17.74
CA PRO A 154 13.59 -6.34 18.80
C PRO A 154 14.58 -5.88 19.86
N VAL A 155 14.39 -4.65 20.36
CA VAL A 155 15.13 -4.18 21.54
C VAL A 155 14.62 -4.96 22.75
N ARG A 156 15.51 -5.66 23.45
CA ARG A 156 15.16 -6.32 24.71
C ARG A 156 14.91 -5.25 25.77
N ARG A 157 13.73 -5.27 26.41
CA ARG A 157 13.26 -4.27 27.39
C ARG A 157 14.21 -4.03 28.57
N ASP A 158 15.15 -4.93 28.82
CA ASP A 158 16.08 -4.85 29.95
C ASP A 158 17.17 -3.78 29.76
N GLU A 159 17.45 -3.35 28.52
CA GLU A 159 18.45 -2.30 28.23
C GLU A 159 17.90 -0.87 28.40
N ASP A 160 16.57 -0.69 28.34
CA ASP A 160 15.92 0.62 28.48
C ASP A 160 15.65 1.00 29.95
N LEU A 161 15.50 0.03 30.87
CA LEU A 161 15.28 0.28 32.29
C LEU A 161 16.55 0.70 33.05
N GLN A 162 17.74 0.44 32.51
CA GLN A 162 19.01 0.85 33.14
C GLN A 162 19.36 2.34 32.92
N LYS A 163 18.61 3.05 32.07
CA LYS A 163 18.82 4.49 31.83
C LYS A 163 17.80 5.40 32.54
N LEU A 164 16.93 4.83 33.37
CA LEU A 164 15.93 5.56 34.16
C LEU A 164 16.19 5.53 35.67
N ASN A 165 17.39 5.15 36.11
CA ASN A 165 17.87 5.31 37.49
C ASN A 165 19.15 6.14 37.53
#